data_AF-A0A2H0TJF3-F1
#
_entry.id   AF-A0A2H0TJF3-F1
#
_cell.length_a   1.000
_cell.length_b   1.000
_cell.length_c   1.000
_cell.angle_alpha   90.00
_cell.angle_beta   90.00
_cell.angle_gamma   90.00
#
_symmetry.space_group_name_H-M   'P 1'
#
loop_
_entity.id
_entity.type
_entity.pdbx_description
1 polymer ?
#
loop_
_entity_poly.entity_id
_entity_poly.type
_entity_poly.pdbx_seq_one_letter_code
_entity_poly.pdbx_strand_id
1 'polypeptide(L)'
;MKFKASYLELLESGELEKRIEKLYQILESCQLCPRKCRVNRLKGQKGVCRTGKNLMVASYHPHFGEEDVLVGSHGSGTIFLSYCSLRCLYCQNYEISHLGIGREYSEVQVAQMMLDLQGRGCHNINFVTPTHFAGQLVKAVKIAAQEGLNLPIVWNCGGYENFEIIKLLEGIVDIYMPDMKYGDNEPGKKYSRPPIPDYWDQNREAVKEMHRQVGDLKVDERGIAKRGLLIRHLVLPDDIAKSENILKFIAKEISKNSYVNIMSQYYPSGEAFKFPELNRPVSEKEFLKVIQIAKKLGLTRGFIPPF
;
A
#
# COMPACT_ATOMS: atom_id res chain seq x y z
N MET A 1 -3.42 9.97 25.97
CA MET A 1 -4.63 10.34 25.18
C MET A 1 -5.10 9.13 24.42
N LYS A 2 -6.41 8.89 24.33
CA LYS A 2 -6.98 7.85 23.46
C LYS A 2 -6.70 8.21 22.00
N PHE A 3 -6.25 7.27 21.18
CA PHE A 3 -6.03 7.50 19.75
C PHE A 3 -7.32 8.00 19.08
N LYS A 4 -7.21 9.01 18.19
CA LYS A 4 -8.28 9.50 17.32
C LYS A 4 -7.79 9.37 15.87
N ALA A 5 -8.58 8.74 15.02
CA ALA A 5 -8.27 8.60 13.60
C ALA A 5 -8.27 9.97 12.91
N SER A 6 -7.28 10.21 12.04
CA SER A 6 -6.98 11.56 11.50
C SER A 6 -8.13 12.14 10.67
N TYR A 7 -8.84 11.28 9.91
CA TYR A 7 -9.87 11.72 8.97
C TYR A 7 -11.10 12.35 9.66
N LEU A 8 -11.27 12.12 10.96
CA LEU A 8 -12.39 12.68 11.73
C LEU A 8 -12.29 14.22 11.82
N GLU A 9 -11.08 14.77 11.95
CA GLU A 9 -10.88 16.23 11.96
C GLU A 9 -11.20 16.85 10.59
N LEU A 10 -10.88 16.13 9.50
CA LEU A 10 -11.22 16.55 8.13
C LEU A 10 -12.72 16.45 7.86
N LEU A 11 -13.40 15.47 8.47
CA LEU A 11 -14.86 15.35 8.41
C LEU A 11 -15.52 16.54 9.14
N GLU A 12 -15.11 16.83 10.38
CA GLU A 12 -15.64 17.92 11.20
C GLU A 12 -15.45 19.30 10.53
N SER A 13 -14.30 19.52 9.89
CA SER A 13 -13.99 20.77 9.18
C SER A 13 -14.59 20.89 7.77
N GLY A 14 -15.15 19.81 7.22
CA GLY A 14 -15.67 19.74 5.85
C GLY A 14 -14.59 19.67 4.76
N GLU A 15 -13.30 19.65 5.12
CA GLU A 15 -12.19 19.53 4.16
C GLU A 15 -12.19 18.18 3.45
N LEU A 16 -12.69 17.12 4.11
CA LEU A 16 -12.81 15.80 3.51
C LEU A 16 -13.68 15.82 2.24
N GLU A 17 -14.77 16.59 2.24
CA GLU A 17 -15.65 16.72 1.08
C GLU A 17 -14.97 17.40 -0.11
N LYS A 18 -14.27 18.51 0.15
CA LYS A 18 -13.54 19.25 -0.88
C LYS A 18 -12.48 18.37 -1.56
N ARG A 19 -11.84 17.48 -0.80
CA ARG A 19 -10.86 16.52 -1.34
C ARG A 19 -11.52 15.42 -2.17
N ILE A 20 -12.71 14.96 -1.76
CA ILE A 20 -13.51 14.03 -2.56
C ILE A 20 -13.87 14.67 -3.90
N GLU A 21 -14.37 15.92 -3.91
CA GLU A 21 -14.69 16.64 -5.14
C GLU A 21 -13.49 16.71 -6.10
N LYS A 22 -12.31 17.10 -5.58
CA LYS A 22 -11.06 17.13 -6.36
C LYS A 22 -10.68 15.74 -6.90
N LEU A 23 -10.77 14.70 -6.06
CA LEU A 23 -10.47 13.34 -6.49
C LEU A 23 -11.44 12.85 -7.58
N TYR A 24 -12.72 13.21 -7.52
CA TYR A 24 -13.70 12.85 -8.56
C TYR A 24 -13.48 13.63 -9.85
N GLN A 25 -13.07 14.89 -9.81
CA GLN A 25 -12.60 15.62 -10.99
C GLN A 25 -11.40 14.91 -11.63
N ILE A 26 -10.47 14.39 -10.81
CA ILE A 26 -9.35 13.58 -11.31
C ILE A 26 -9.84 12.28 -11.97
N LEU A 27 -10.96 11.68 -11.55
CA LEU A 27 -11.52 10.47 -12.20
C LEU A 27 -12.05 10.72 -13.62
N GLU A 28 -12.43 11.96 -13.96
CA GLU A 28 -12.90 12.33 -15.30
C GLU A 28 -11.77 12.31 -16.34
N SER A 29 -10.53 12.54 -15.89
CA SER A 29 -9.30 12.39 -16.66
C SER A 29 -8.24 11.75 -15.76
N CYS A 30 -8.36 10.42 -15.60
CA CYS A 30 -7.70 9.67 -14.54
C CYS A 30 -6.19 9.93 -14.42
N GLN A 31 -5.79 10.48 -13.27
CA GLN A 31 -4.41 10.69 -12.86
C GLN A 31 -4.09 10.07 -11.48
N LEU A 32 -4.88 9.11 -11.01
CA LEU A 32 -4.70 8.53 -9.66
C LEU A 32 -3.34 7.84 -9.41
N CYS A 33 -2.68 7.37 -10.45
CA CYS A 33 -1.34 6.75 -10.35
C CYS A 33 -0.39 7.40 -11.35
N PRO A 34 0.92 7.18 -11.24
CA PRO A 34 1.89 7.85 -12.11
C PRO A 34 1.71 7.53 -13.60
N ARG A 35 0.98 6.45 -13.96
CA ARG A 35 0.62 6.16 -15.36
C ARG A 35 -0.22 7.26 -16.03
N LYS A 36 -0.95 8.08 -15.25
CA LYS A 36 -1.77 9.21 -15.74
C LYS A 36 -2.53 8.88 -17.03
N CYS A 37 -3.30 7.80 -17.03
CA CYS A 37 -3.92 7.25 -18.25
C CYS A 37 -5.02 8.14 -18.86
N ARG A 38 -5.51 9.18 -18.18
CA ARG A 38 -6.48 10.17 -18.66
C ARG A 38 -7.84 9.62 -19.14
N VAL A 39 -8.10 8.33 -18.92
CA VAL A 39 -9.43 7.75 -19.16
C VAL A 39 -10.47 8.35 -18.22
N ASN A 40 -11.71 8.48 -18.69
CA ASN A 40 -12.83 8.91 -17.87
C ASN A 40 -13.48 7.69 -17.19
N ARG A 41 -13.13 7.47 -15.92
CA ARG A 41 -13.65 6.34 -15.13
C ARG A 41 -15.15 6.47 -14.85
N LEU A 42 -15.65 7.69 -14.72
CA LEU A 42 -17.06 7.97 -14.44
C LEU A 42 -17.96 7.60 -15.64
N LYS A 43 -17.40 7.60 -16.85
CA LYS A 43 -18.03 7.10 -18.09
C LYS A 43 -17.73 5.62 -18.38
N GLY A 44 -17.16 4.89 -17.42
CA GLY A 44 -16.85 3.45 -17.55
C GLY A 44 -15.58 3.13 -18.34
N GLN A 45 -14.79 4.12 -18.76
CA GLN A 45 -13.52 3.87 -19.43
C GLN A 45 -12.49 3.30 -18.45
N LYS A 46 -11.67 2.37 -18.94
CA LYS A 46 -10.72 1.60 -18.13
C LYS A 46 -9.29 1.86 -18.59
N GLY A 47 -8.39 2.11 -17.64
CA GLY A 47 -6.95 2.22 -17.91
C GLY A 47 -6.25 0.87 -17.81
N VAL A 48 -4.91 0.90 -17.69
CA VAL A 48 -4.07 -0.29 -17.50
C VAL A 48 -4.50 -1.15 -16.30
N CYS A 49 -4.95 -0.51 -15.22
CA CYS A 49 -5.46 -1.19 -14.03
C CYS A 49 -6.86 -1.80 -14.21
N ARG A 50 -7.52 -1.63 -15.37
CA ARG A 50 -8.81 -2.27 -15.71
C ARG A 50 -10.02 -1.92 -14.81
N THR A 51 -9.91 -0.88 -13.98
CA THR A 51 -10.98 -0.47 -13.05
C THR A 51 -11.77 0.74 -13.57
N GLY A 52 -13.04 0.82 -13.18
CA GLY A 52 -14.01 1.84 -13.59
C GLY A 52 -14.45 2.75 -12.44
N LYS A 53 -15.74 3.07 -12.40
CA LYS A 53 -16.38 3.91 -11.36
C LYS A 53 -16.51 3.17 -10.01
N ASN A 54 -16.98 1.93 -10.01
CA ASN A 54 -17.20 1.16 -8.78
C ASN A 54 -15.89 0.56 -8.26
N LEU A 55 -15.84 0.29 -6.95
CA LEU A 55 -14.73 -0.45 -6.35
C LEU A 55 -14.88 -1.94 -6.70
N MET A 56 -13.77 -2.61 -6.98
CA MET A 56 -13.74 -4.07 -7.15
C MET A 56 -13.10 -4.66 -5.91
N VAL A 57 -13.85 -5.45 -5.13
CA VAL A 57 -13.38 -6.05 -3.87
C VAL A 57 -13.32 -7.56 -4.06
N ALA A 58 -12.15 -8.15 -3.80
CA ALA A 58 -11.94 -9.59 -3.84
C ALA A 58 -12.47 -10.27 -2.58
N SER A 59 -12.15 -9.70 -1.43
CA SER A 59 -12.57 -10.18 -0.11
C SER A 59 -12.40 -9.08 0.95
N TYR A 60 -13.08 -9.24 2.08
CA TYR A 60 -12.80 -8.49 3.29
C TYR A 60 -12.98 -9.37 4.53
N HIS A 61 -12.07 -9.28 5.49
CA HIS A 61 -12.12 -10.03 6.75
C HIS A 61 -11.03 -9.54 7.72
N PRO A 62 -11.10 -9.89 9.02
CA PRO A 62 -9.96 -9.86 9.91
C PRO A 62 -8.83 -10.71 9.33
N HIS A 63 -7.74 -10.08 8.95
CA HIS A 63 -6.59 -10.73 8.33
C HIS A 63 -5.42 -10.78 9.31
N PHE A 64 -4.84 -11.96 9.45
CA PHE A 64 -3.74 -12.26 10.38
C PHE A 64 -2.40 -12.48 9.65
N GLY A 65 -2.34 -12.20 8.34
CA GLY A 65 -1.12 -12.35 7.53
C GLY A 65 -0.31 -11.06 7.36
N GLU A 66 -0.73 -9.94 7.94
CA GLU A 66 0.05 -8.68 7.94
C GLU A 66 1.07 -8.67 9.10
N GLU A 67 1.86 -7.60 9.24
CA GLU A 67 2.82 -7.47 10.34
C GLU A 67 2.14 -7.52 11.71
N ASP A 68 2.84 -8.07 12.70
CA ASP A 68 2.39 -8.19 14.10
C ASP A 68 1.77 -6.89 14.65
N VAL A 69 2.39 -5.75 14.32
CA VAL A 69 1.94 -4.41 14.73
C VAL A 69 0.60 -4.00 14.13
N LEU A 70 0.14 -4.62 13.03
CA LEU A 70 -1.16 -4.37 12.41
C LEU A 70 -2.22 -5.40 12.82
N VAL A 71 -1.82 -6.64 13.08
CA VAL A 71 -2.77 -7.75 13.33
C VAL A 71 -3.16 -7.85 14.79
N GLY A 72 -2.24 -7.66 15.73
CA GLY A 72 -2.50 -7.87 17.16
C GLY A 72 -3.28 -9.16 17.44
N SER A 73 -4.24 -9.08 18.37
CA SER A 73 -5.10 -10.22 18.73
C SER A 73 -6.39 -10.35 17.91
N HIS A 74 -6.75 -9.35 17.10
CA HIS A 74 -8.08 -9.26 16.46
C HIS A 74 -8.02 -9.09 14.94
N GLY A 75 -6.81 -9.11 14.36
CA GLY A 75 -6.57 -8.95 12.94
C GLY A 75 -6.54 -7.50 12.47
N SER A 76 -5.92 -7.33 11.30
CA SER A 76 -6.06 -6.13 10.46
C SER A 76 -7.39 -6.23 9.74
N GLY A 77 -8.21 -5.18 9.77
CA GLY A 77 -9.50 -5.16 9.07
C GLY A 77 -9.27 -4.96 7.59
N THR A 78 -8.91 -6.02 6.89
CA THR A 78 -8.39 -5.92 5.53
C THR A 78 -9.49 -5.99 4.48
N ILE A 79 -9.45 -5.08 3.52
CA ILE A 79 -10.26 -5.07 2.31
C ILE A 79 -9.31 -5.21 1.11
N PHE A 80 -9.36 -6.38 0.47
CA PHE A 80 -8.53 -6.69 -0.70
C PHE A 80 -9.19 -6.14 -1.96
N LEU A 81 -8.56 -5.14 -2.57
CA LEU A 81 -9.06 -4.52 -3.79
C LEU A 81 -8.47 -5.23 -5.00
N SER A 82 -9.33 -5.50 -5.99
CA SER A 82 -8.91 -6.19 -7.20
C SER A 82 -8.29 -5.24 -8.21
N TYR A 83 -7.50 -5.86 -9.10
CA TYR A 83 -6.62 -5.22 -10.06
C TYR A 83 -5.51 -4.37 -9.43
N CYS A 84 -4.54 -3.96 -10.26
CA CYS A 84 -3.42 -3.16 -9.82
C CYS A 84 -2.91 -2.28 -10.97
N SER A 85 -2.45 -1.07 -10.65
CA SER A 85 -1.76 -0.17 -11.60
C SER A 85 -0.35 -0.67 -11.95
N LEU A 86 0.32 -1.35 -11.03
CA LEU A 86 1.72 -1.77 -11.14
C LEU A 86 1.87 -3.01 -12.04
N ARG A 87 1.05 -4.04 -11.81
CA ARG A 87 1.01 -5.29 -12.60
C ARG A 87 2.38 -6.02 -12.69
N CYS A 88 2.99 -6.29 -11.54
CA CYS A 88 4.24 -7.05 -11.45
C CYS A 88 4.09 -8.45 -12.04
N LEU A 89 5.05 -8.89 -12.85
CA LEU A 89 5.02 -10.21 -13.48
C LEU A 89 5.20 -11.36 -12.48
N TYR A 90 5.77 -11.11 -11.30
CA TYR A 90 5.91 -12.10 -10.23
C TYR A 90 4.85 -11.97 -9.11
N CYS A 91 3.73 -11.28 -9.36
CA CYS A 91 2.74 -10.98 -8.32
C CYS A 91 2.22 -12.26 -7.62
N GLN A 92 2.41 -12.37 -6.30
CA GLN A 92 1.87 -13.48 -5.50
C GLN A 92 0.34 -13.43 -5.39
N ASN A 93 -0.25 -12.23 -5.51
CA ASN A 93 -1.70 -12.01 -5.59
C ASN A 93 -2.20 -11.90 -7.03
N TYR A 94 -1.63 -12.68 -7.97
CA TYR A 94 -1.89 -12.56 -9.41
C TYR A 94 -3.39 -12.63 -9.75
N GLU A 95 -4.11 -13.56 -9.13
CA GLU A 95 -5.54 -13.75 -9.38
C GLU A 95 -6.36 -12.50 -9.03
N ILE A 96 -6.03 -11.84 -7.93
CA ILE A 96 -6.69 -10.60 -7.50
C ILE A 96 -6.20 -9.41 -8.34
N SER A 97 -4.88 -9.24 -8.47
CA SER A 97 -4.23 -8.05 -9.03
C SER A 97 -4.20 -8.00 -10.57
N HIS A 98 -4.25 -9.15 -11.24
CA HIS A 98 -4.19 -9.24 -12.70
C HIS A 98 -5.49 -9.73 -13.32
N LEU A 99 -6.10 -10.79 -12.75
CA LEU A 99 -7.31 -11.41 -13.29
C LEU A 99 -8.59 -10.72 -12.79
N GLY A 100 -8.51 -10.03 -11.65
CA GLY A 100 -9.62 -9.24 -11.14
C GLY A 100 -10.69 -10.06 -10.44
N ILE A 101 -10.29 -11.14 -9.76
CA ILE A 101 -11.21 -11.86 -8.87
C ILE A 101 -11.83 -10.88 -7.88
N GLY A 102 -13.15 -10.88 -7.80
CA GLY A 102 -13.92 -10.01 -6.92
C GLY A 102 -15.28 -9.64 -7.48
N ARG A 103 -15.95 -8.70 -6.83
CA ARG A 103 -17.24 -8.14 -7.26
C ARG A 103 -17.21 -6.61 -7.17
N GLU A 104 -18.06 -5.97 -7.97
CA GLU A 104 -18.23 -4.52 -7.90
C GLU A 104 -19.07 -4.13 -6.69
N TYR A 105 -18.62 -3.10 -5.99
CA TYR A 105 -19.29 -2.51 -4.83
C TYR A 105 -19.32 -0.99 -4.96
N SER A 106 -20.41 -0.39 -4.45
CA SER A 106 -20.51 1.05 -4.27
C SER A 106 -19.69 1.53 -3.06
N GLU A 107 -19.47 2.83 -2.98
CA GLU A 107 -18.78 3.47 -1.86
C GLU A 107 -19.53 3.24 -0.53
N VAL A 108 -20.87 3.18 -0.57
CA VAL A 108 -21.72 2.86 0.60
C VAL A 108 -21.51 1.41 1.05
N GLN A 109 -21.45 0.46 0.12
CA GLN A 109 -21.22 -0.94 0.48
C GLN A 109 -19.83 -1.16 1.09
N VAL A 110 -18.80 -0.49 0.56
CA VAL A 110 -17.45 -0.55 1.14
C VAL A 110 -17.40 0.15 2.51
N ALA A 111 -18.17 1.22 2.72
CA ALA A 111 -18.33 1.83 4.03
C ALA A 111 -18.91 0.85 5.07
N GLN A 112 -19.92 0.08 4.69
CA GLN A 112 -20.48 -0.95 5.57
C GLN A 112 -19.49 -2.07 5.88
N MET A 113 -18.62 -2.45 4.94
CA MET A 113 -17.53 -3.41 5.22
C MET A 113 -16.58 -2.87 6.30
N MET A 114 -16.25 -1.58 6.27
CA MET A 114 -15.40 -0.98 7.30
C MET A 114 -16.04 -1.01 8.69
N LEU A 115 -17.34 -0.71 8.77
CA LEU A 115 -18.08 -0.74 10.02
C LEU A 115 -18.24 -2.16 10.56
N ASP A 116 -18.47 -3.16 9.70
CA ASP A 116 -18.46 -4.58 10.08
C ASP A 116 -17.12 -4.98 10.68
N LEU A 117 -16.01 -4.66 10.01
CA LEU A 117 -14.65 -4.97 10.49
C LEU A 117 -14.36 -4.29 11.84
N GLN A 118 -14.82 -3.05 12.02
CA GLN A 118 -14.74 -2.36 13.31
C GLN A 118 -15.59 -3.07 14.39
N GLY A 119 -16.83 -3.44 14.08
CA GLY A 119 -17.72 -4.16 14.99
C GLY A 119 -17.16 -5.53 15.42
N ARG A 120 -16.36 -6.15 14.55
CA ARG A 120 -15.63 -7.40 14.82
C ARG A 120 -14.34 -7.19 15.64
N GLY A 121 -14.00 -5.95 15.99
CA GLY A 121 -12.88 -5.62 16.86
C GLY A 121 -11.53 -5.51 16.15
N CYS A 122 -11.49 -5.41 14.82
CA CYS A 122 -10.23 -5.23 14.07
C CYS A 122 -9.48 -3.97 14.55
N HIS A 123 -8.15 -3.98 14.44
CA HIS A 123 -7.34 -2.87 14.96
C HIS A 123 -7.24 -1.66 14.02
N ASN A 124 -7.58 -1.86 12.75
CA ASN A 124 -7.47 -0.88 11.67
C ASN A 124 -8.39 -1.27 10.51
N ILE A 125 -8.58 -0.35 9.56
CA ILE A 125 -9.07 -0.65 8.22
C ILE A 125 -7.89 -0.60 7.25
N ASN A 126 -7.58 -1.71 6.61
CA ASN A 126 -6.45 -1.85 5.72
C ASN A 126 -6.91 -2.08 4.29
N PHE A 127 -6.70 -1.08 3.45
CA PHE A 127 -6.96 -1.20 2.02
C PHE A 127 -5.72 -1.73 1.31
N VAL A 128 -5.83 -2.91 0.70
CA VAL A 128 -4.74 -3.54 -0.06
C VAL A 128 -4.89 -3.24 -1.54
N THR A 129 -3.85 -2.67 -2.14
CA THR A 129 -3.84 -2.10 -3.51
C THR A 129 -4.87 -0.97 -3.75
N PRO A 130 -4.87 0.09 -2.93
CA PRO A 130 -5.90 1.12 -2.96
C PRO A 130 -5.72 2.20 -4.05
N THR A 131 -4.53 2.32 -4.63
CA THR A 131 -4.09 3.42 -5.51
C THR A 131 -5.12 3.81 -6.57
N HIS A 132 -5.65 2.84 -7.32
CA HIS A 132 -6.55 3.09 -8.45
C HIS A 132 -8.01 3.34 -8.04
N PHE A 133 -8.30 3.32 -6.73
CA PHE A 133 -9.61 3.60 -6.15
C PHE A 133 -9.59 4.77 -5.16
N ALA A 134 -8.53 5.59 -5.13
CA ALA A 134 -8.37 6.60 -4.10
C ALA A 134 -9.57 7.54 -3.92
N GLY A 135 -10.15 8.06 -5.00
CA GLY A 135 -11.34 8.90 -4.90
C GLY A 135 -12.54 8.18 -4.25
N GLN A 136 -12.82 6.96 -4.72
CA GLN A 136 -13.93 6.16 -4.21
C GLN A 136 -13.72 5.71 -2.76
N LEU A 137 -12.50 5.34 -2.38
CA LEU A 137 -12.15 4.94 -1.01
C LEU A 137 -12.26 6.11 -0.04
N VAL A 138 -11.78 7.30 -0.41
CA VAL A 138 -11.92 8.49 0.46
C VAL A 138 -13.40 8.81 0.68
N LYS A 139 -14.24 8.68 -0.36
CA LYS A 139 -15.69 8.84 -0.21
C LYS A 139 -16.30 7.76 0.69
N ALA A 140 -15.88 6.50 0.55
CA ALA A 140 -16.33 5.42 1.44
C ALA A 140 -15.92 5.67 2.90
N VAL A 141 -14.70 6.17 3.14
CA VAL A 141 -14.21 6.55 4.47
C VAL A 141 -15.07 7.65 5.06
N LYS A 142 -15.42 8.69 4.29
CA LYS A 142 -16.36 9.74 4.74
C LYS A 142 -17.68 9.15 5.20
N ILE A 143 -18.30 8.28 4.39
CA ILE A 143 -19.60 7.65 4.70
C ILE A 143 -19.49 6.84 6.00
N ALA A 144 -18.48 5.97 6.10
CA ALA A 144 -18.28 5.16 7.31
C ALA A 144 -17.99 6.02 8.55
N ALA A 145 -17.23 7.11 8.40
CA ALA A 145 -16.93 8.03 9.48
C ALA A 145 -18.19 8.75 10.00
N GLN A 146 -19.10 9.15 9.11
CA GLN A 146 -20.41 9.71 9.47
C GLN A 146 -21.28 8.70 10.24
N GLU A 147 -21.06 7.41 10.01
CA GLU A 147 -21.74 6.30 10.67
C GLU A 147 -20.96 5.71 11.85
N GLY A 148 -19.88 6.36 12.30
CA GLY A 148 -19.18 6.02 13.55
C GLY A 148 -17.88 5.22 13.40
N LEU A 149 -17.30 5.10 12.21
CA LEU A 149 -15.96 4.56 12.02
C LEU A 149 -14.93 5.43 12.74
N ASN A 150 -14.09 4.83 13.59
CA ASN A 150 -13.06 5.49 14.39
C ASN A 150 -11.70 4.75 14.41
N LEU A 151 -11.54 3.72 13.58
CA LEU A 151 -10.29 2.98 13.43
C LEU A 151 -9.30 3.69 12.50
N PRO A 152 -7.98 3.50 12.69
CA PRO A 152 -6.98 4.04 11.77
C PRO A 152 -7.12 3.44 10.37
N ILE A 153 -6.87 4.26 9.34
CA ILE A 153 -6.79 3.80 7.95
C ILE A 153 -5.35 3.43 7.59
N VAL A 154 -5.16 2.22 7.08
CA VAL A 154 -3.91 1.69 6.52
C VAL A 154 -3.99 1.70 4.99
N TRP A 155 -2.99 2.31 4.36
CA TRP A 155 -2.83 2.36 2.90
C TRP A 155 -1.71 1.40 2.47
N ASN A 156 -2.08 0.14 2.20
CA ASN A 156 -1.15 -0.92 1.78
C ASN A 156 -1.00 -0.93 0.26
N CYS A 157 0.08 -0.34 -0.25
CA CYS A 157 0.24 -0.08 -1.68
C CYS A 157 1.58 -0.59 -2.24
N GLY A 158 1.65 -0.75 -3.56
CA GLY A 158 2.87 -1.21 -4.24
C GLY A 158 3.98 -0.15 -4.36
N GLY A 159 3.78 1.02 -3.75
CA GLY A 159 4.75 2.12 -3.71
C GLY A 159 4.85 2.96 -4.99
N TYR A 160 4.17 2.59 -6.09
CA TYR A 160 4.11 3.38 -7.32
C TYR A 160 2.90 4.31 -7.33
N GLU A 161 3.01 5.36 -6.52
CA GLU A 161 1.93 6.29 -6.21
C GLU A 161 2.16 7.65 -6.87
N ASN A 162 1.08 8.35 -7.23
CA ASN A 162 1.20 9.73 -7.70
C ASN A 162 1.34 10.67 -6.50
N PHE A 163 2.44 11.41 -6.45
CA PHE A 163 2.73 12.40 -5.41
C PHE A 163 1.55 13.34 -5.09
N GLU A 164 0.87 13.88 -6.10
CA GLU A 164 -0.27 14.80 -5.90
C GLU A 164 -1.46 14.11 -5.23
N ILE A 165 -1.63 12.79 -5.46
CA ILE A 165 -2.68 12.01 -4.81
C ILE A 165 -2.30 11.73 -3.36
N ILE A 166 -1.04 11.38 -3.07
CA ILE A 166 -0.58 11.21 -1.69
C ILE A 166 -0.77 12.50 -0.89
N LYS A 167 -0.49 13.68 -1.46
CA LYS A 167 -0.79 14.96 -0.79
C LYS A 167 -2.27 15.14 -0.45
N LEU A 168 -3.18 14.72 -1.32
CA LEU A 168 -4.62 14.75 -1.04
C LEU A 168 -5.04 13.78 0.07
N LEU A 169 -4.23 12.76 0.37
CA LEU A 169 -4.48 11.79 1.45
C LEU A 169 -3.98 12.25 2.83
N GLU A 170 -3.32 13.41 2.95
CA GLU A 170 -2.79 13.91 4.23
C GLU A 170 -3.88 14.09 5.28
N GLY A 171 -3.77 13.40 6.41
CA GLY A 171 -4.78 13.42 7.46
C GLY A 171 -6.00 12.57 7.16
N ILE A 172 -6.04 11.84 6.03
CA ILE A 172 -7.04 10.79 5.76
C ILE A 172 -6.46 9.43 6.14
N VAL A 173 -5.22 9.17 5.72
CA VAL A 173 -4.47 7.95 6.02
C VAL A 173 -3.68 8.14 7.31
N ASP A 174 -3.81 7.20 8.23
CA ASP A 174 -3.04 7.20 9.48
C ASP A 174 -1.73 6.41 9.32
N ILE A 175 -1.76 5.32 8.57
CA ILE A 175 -0.63 4.41 8.41
C ILE A 175 -0.40 4.16 6.92
N TYR A 176 0.78 4.51 6.42
CA TYR A 176 1.18 4.12 5.08
C TYR A 176 1.98 2.82 5.15
N MET A 177 1.69 1.91 4.23
CA MET A 177 2.43 0.67 4.06
C MET A 177 2.85 0.44 2.60
N PRO A 178 3.84 1.20 2.09
CA PRO A 178 4.34 1.01 0.74
C PRO A 178 5.31 -0.17 0.65
N ASP A 179 5.18 -0.95 -0.41
CA ASP A 179 6.27 -1.78 -0.90
C ASP A 179 7.30 -0.92 -1.63
N MET A 180 8.55 -0.96 -1.18
CA MET A 180 9.72 -0.52 -1.94
C MET A 180 10.31 -1.74 -2.66
N LYS A 181 9.82 -2.02 -3.87
CA LYS A 181 10.12 -3.26 -4.61
C LYS A 181 11.49 -3.23 -5.28
N TYR A 182 11.90 -2.07 -5.79
CA TYR A 182 13.14 -1.92 -6.55
C TYR A 182 13.87 -0.62 -6.21
N GLY A 183 15.19 -0.71 -6.00
CA GLY A 183 16.10 0.41 -5.79
C GLY A 183 16.72 0.96 -7.06
N ASP A 184 16.09 0.66 -8.20
CA ASP A 184 16.43 1.15 -9.54
C ASP A 184 15.20 1.00 -10.47
N ASN A 185 15.21 1.70 -11.61
CA ASN A 185 14.12 1.72 -12.58
C ASN A 185 14.10 0.51 -13.53
N GLU A 186 15.27 -0.06 -13.85
CA GLU A 186 15.36 -1.18 -14.81
C GLU A 186 14.53 -2.42 -14.39
N PRO A 187 14.50 -2.84 -13.12
CA PRO A 187 13.61 -3.92 -12.68
C PRO A 187 12.12 -3.60 -12.88
N GLY A 188 11.69 -2.36 -12.64
CA GLY A 188 10.31 -1.91 -12.88
C GLY A 188 9.91 -2.02 -14.35
N LYS A 189 10.84 -1.67 -15.24
CA LYS A 189 10.68 -1.78 -16.70
C LYS A 189 10.60 -3.22 -17.16
N LYS A 190 11.47 -4.09 -16.63
CA LYS A 190 11.60 -5.49 -17.04
C LYS A 190 10.53 -6.41 -16.46
N TYR A 191 10.17 -6.23 -15.18
CA TYR A 191 9.34 -7.17 -14.43
C TYR A 191 7.91 -6.66 -14.14
N SER A 192 7.42 -5.70 -14.93
CA SER A 192 6.04 -5.20 -14.86
C SER A 192 5.41 -5.18 -16.25
N ARG A 193 4.09 -5.39 -16.33
CA ARG A 193 3.38 -5.38 -17.62
C ARG A 193 2.09 -4.56 -17.59
N PRO A 194 2.04 -3.40 -18.26
CA PRO A 194 3.09 -2.80 -19.11
C PRO A 194 4.34 -2.35 -18.32
N PRO A 195 5.50 -2.20 -18.99
CA PRO A 195 6.75 -1.71 -18.39
C PRO A 195 6.56 -0.43 -17.57
N ILE A 196 7.34 -0.29 -16.50
CA ILE A 196 7.36 0.89 -15.63
C ILE A 196 8.79 1.45 -15.60
N PRO A 197 9.11 2.45 -16.44
CA PRO A 197 10.47 2.95 -16.61
C PRO A 197 10.95 3.87 -15.48
N ASP A 198 10.07 4.27 -14.57
CA ASP A 198 10.29 5.30 -13.56
C ASP A 198 9.84 4.86 -12.15
N TYR A 199 9.77 3.54 -11.90
CA TYR A 199 9.28 3.01 -10.61
C TYR A 199 10.04 3.61 -9.42
N TRP A 200 11.37 3.58 -9.47
CA TRP A 200 12.22 3.99 -8.37
C TRP A 200 12.08 5.49 -8.09
N ASP A 201 12.00 6.30 -9.14
CA ASP A 201 11.82 7.74 -9.01
C ASP A 201 10.47 8.10 -8.38
N GLN A 202 9.37 7.53 -8.89
CA GLN A 202 8.04 7.76 -8.33
C GLN A 202 7.93 7.22 -6.89
N ASN A 203 8.53 6.06 -6.61
CA ASN A 203 8.48 5.43 -5.31
C ASN A 203 9.20 6.25 -4.24
N ARG A 204 10.41 6.75 -4.51
CA ARG A 204 11.13 7.60 -3.55
C ARG A 204 10.34 8.85 -3.18
N GLU A 205 9.81 9.55 -4.17
CA GLU A 205 9.07 10.80 -3.95
C GLU A 205 7.76 10.55 -3.19
N ALA A 206 7.03 9.48 -3.52
CA ALA A 206 5.85 9.07 -2.79
C ALA A 206 6.15 8.71 -1.34
N VAL A 207 7.20 7.91 -1.09
CA VAL A 207 7.57 7.47 0.27
C VAL A 207 8.04 8.63 1.14
N LYS A 208 8.78 9.60 0.59
CA LYS A 208 9.12 10.84 1.30
C LYS A 208 7.88 11.59 1.74
N GLU A 209 6.91 11.75 0.85
CA GLU A 209 5.68 12.46 1.16
C GLU A 209 4.82 11.71 2.18
N MET A 210 4.73 10.37 2.07
CA MET A 210 4.10 9.54 3.09
C MET A 210 4.75 9.75 4.46
N HIS A 211 6.09 9.67 4.54
CA HIS A 211 6.82 9.89 5.79
C HIS A 211 6.60 11.30 6.34
N ARG A 212 6.63 12.34 5.49
CA ARG A 212 6.36 13.73 5.91
C ARG A 212 4.99 13.85 6.61
N GLN A 213 3.97 13.16 6.10
CA GLN A 213 2.61 13.24 6.63
C GLN A 213 2.44 12.53 7.97
N VAL A 214 3.02 11.34 8.14
CA VAL A 214 2.70 10.47 9.30
C VAL A 214 3.89 10.19 10.23
N GLY A 215 5.12 10.48 9.78
CA GLY A 215 6.36 10.25 10.50
C GLY A 215 6.72 8.77 10.68
N ASP A 216 7.64 8.51 11.60
CA ASP A 216 8.01 7.14 12.00
C ASP A 216 6.84 6.41 12.66
N LEU A 217 6.74 5.10 12.43
CA LEU A 217 5.66 4.27 12.97
C LEU A 217 5.58 4.35 14.50
N LYS A 218 4.42 4.77 15.00
CA LYS A 218 4.05 4.80 16.43
C LYS A 218 3.11 3.65 16.73
N VAL A 219 3.48 2.88 17.75
CA VAL A 219 2.69 1.78 18.30
C VAL A 219 2.20 2.16 19.69
N ASP A 220 1.06 1.60 20.11
CA ASP A 220 0.57 1.74 21.48
C ASP A 220 1.29 0.80 22.46
N GLU A 221 0.87 0.84 23.73
CA GLU A 221 1.39 -0.01 24.81
C GLU A 221 1.21 -1.52 24.59
N ARG A 222 0.33 -1.91 23.65
CA ARG A 222 0.09 -3.30 23.25
C ARG A 222 0.87 -3.68 21.98
N GLY A 223 1.70 -2.78 21.47
CA GLY A 223 2.45 -2.97 20.23
C GLY A 223 1.64 -2.75 18.96
N ILE A 224 0.42 -2.20 19.05
CA ILE A 224 -0.45 -2.00 17.88
C ILE A 224 -0.19 -0.65 17.25
N ALA A 225 0.09 -0.64 15.95
CA ALA A 225 0.33 0.56 15.16
C ALA A 225 -0.90 1.48 15.16
N LYS A 226 -0.65 2.77 15.34
CA LYS A 226 -1.69 3.81 15.35
C LYS A 226 -1.49 4.86 14.27
N ARG A 227 -0.25 5.24 14.00
CA ARG A 227 0.09 6.23 12.98
C ARG A 227 1.55 6.06 12.55
N GLY A 228 1.85 6.30 11.29
CA GLY A 228 3.22 6.38 10.79
C GLY A 228 3.51 5.48 9.60
N LEU A 229 4.76 5.47 9.16
CA LEU A 229 5.20 4.76 7.97
C LEU A 229 5.78 3.37 8.31
N LEU A 230 5.23 2.33 7.70
CA LEU A 230 5.73 0.94 7.72
C LEU A 230 6.18 0.56 6.31
N ILE A 231 7.47 0.37 6.08
CA ILE A 231 8.00 0.08 4.73
C ILE A 231 8.16 -1.42 4.56
N ARG A 232 7.66 -1.97 3.45
CA ARG A 232 7.91 -3.35 3.03
C ARG A 232 9.00 -3.41 1.97
N HIS A 233 9.89 -4.39 2.09
CA HIS A 233 10.89 -4.68 1.07
C HIS A 233 11.04 -6.18 0.86
N LEU A 234 10.50 -6.68 -0.26
CA LEU A 234 10.64 -8.07 -0.67
C LEU A 234 12.01 -8.30 -1.30
N VAL A 235 12.83 -9.17 -0.69
CA VAL A 235 14.12 -9.55 -1.26
C VAL A 235 13.88 -10.46 -2.47
N LEU A 236 14.48 -10.08 -3.59
CA LEU A 236 14.42 -10.85 -4.84
C LEU A 236 15.75 -11.56 -5.11
N PRO A 237 15.73 -12.72 -5.80
CA PRO A 237 16.95 -13.43 -6.21
C PRO A 237 17.87 -12.54 -7.05
N ASP A 238 19.17 -12.86 -7.01
CA ASP A 238 20.23 -12.23 -7.82
C ASP A 238 20.34 -10.71 -7.65
N ASP A 239 19.92 -10.18 -6.48
CA ASP A 239 19.85 -8.76 -6.17
C ASP A 239 19.09 -7.96 -7.26
N ILE A 240 18.03 -8.56 -7.80
CA ILE A 240 17.13 -7.91 -8.76
C ILE A 240 16.52 -6.64 -8.13
N ALA A 241 16.18 -6.70 -6.85
CA ALA A 241 15.56 -5.59 -6.14
C ALA A 241 16.51 -4.42 -5.87
N LYS A 242 17.84 -4.59 -6.03
CA LYS A 242 18.85 -3.58 -5.65
C LYS A 242 18.66 -3.11 -4.21
N SER A 243 18.58 -4.08 -3.31
CA SER A 243 18.14 -3.91 -1.91
C SER A 243 18.98 -2.88 -1.15
N GLU A 244 20.29 -2.81 -1.44
CA GLU A 244 21.19 -1.85 -0.81
C GLU A 244 20.81 -0.40 -1.10
N ASN A 245 20.33 -0.09 -2.31
CA ASN A 245 19.90 1.26 -2.67
C ASN A 245 18.65 1.68 -1.88
N ILE A 246 17.68 0.77 -1.74
CA ILE A 246 16.48 0.98 -0.94
C ILE A 246 16.84 1.26 0.51
N LEU A 247 17.68 0.41 1.11
CA LEU A 247 18.06 0.55 2.52
C LEU A 247 18.87 1.83 2.78
N LYS A 248 19.78 2.20 1.86
CA LYS A 248 20.52 3.48 1.93
C LYS A 248 19.57 4.67 1.88
N PHE A 249 18.60 4.64 0.98
CA PHE A 249 17.58 5.68 0.87
C PHE A 249 16.78 5.80 2.16
N ILE A 250 16.25 4.70 2.69
CA ILE A 250 15.46 4.71 3.93
C ILE A 250 16.28 5.29 5.08
N ALA A 251 17.52 4.83 5.26
CA ALA A 251 18.36 5.25 6.38
C ALA A 251 18.83 6.72 6.28
N LYS A 252 19.00 7.27 5.07
CA LYS A 252 19.55 8.61 4.85
C LYS A 252 18.51 9.68 4.60
N GLU A 253 17.42 9.35 3.93
CA GLU A 253 16.44 10.31 3.42
C GLU A 253 15.06 10.18 4.08
N ILE A 254 14.76 9.05 4.72
CA ILE A 254 13.51 8.85 5.45
C ILE A 254 13.75 8.95 6.96
N SER A 255 14.30 7.91 7.57
CA SER A 255 14.63 7.88 9.00
C SER A 255 15.37 6.60 9.36
N LYS A 256 16.38 6.67 10.21
CA LYS A 256 17.00 5.48 10.83
C LYS A 256 16.03 4.72 11.75
N ASN A 257 14.99 5.38 12.24
CA ASN A 257 13.94 4.79 13.07
C ASN A 257 12.76 4.26 12.25
N SER A 258 12.86 4.22 10.91
CA SER A 258 11.85 3.63 10.04
C SER A 258 11.58 2.18 10.44
N TYR A 259 10.31 1.78 10.42
CA TYR A 259 9.93 0.37 10.55
C TYR A 259 10.04 -0.28 9.17
N VAL A 260 10.99 -1.19 8.98
CA VAL A 260 11.26 -1.82 7.68
C VAL A 260 11.07 -3.33 7.80
N ASN A 261 10.00 -3.85 7.20
CA ASN A 261 9.81 -5.29 7.05
C ASN A 261 10.59 -5.78 5.83
N ILE A 262 11.76 -6.37 6.07
CA ILE A 262 12.58 -7.03 5.04
C ILE A 262 12.11 -8.47 4.93
N MET A 263 11.57 -8.81 3.77
CA MET A 263 10.78 -10.01 3.54
C MET A 263 11.57 -11.05 2.74
N SER A 264 11.68 -12.28 3.26
CA SER A 264 12.25 -13.46 2.58
C SER A 264 11.20 -14.28 1.82
N GLN A 265 9.93 -13.88 1.85
CA GLN A 265 8.79 -14.67 1.37
C GLN A 265 8.68 -14.75 -0.16
N TYR A 266 9.72 -14.38 -0.91
CA TYR A 266 9.65 -14.46 -2.38
C TYR A 266 9.66 -15.92 -2.85
N TYR A 267 8.67 -16.26 -3.66
CA TYR A 267 8.64 -17.48 -4.45
C TYR A 267 8.09 -17.17 -5.86
N PRO A 268 8.49 -17.94 -6.89
CA PRO A 268 8.02 -17.74 -8.24
C PRO A 268 6.49 -17.83 -8.31
N SER A 269 5.85 -16.77 -8.81
CA SER A 269 4.40 -16.63 -8.93
C SER A 269 4.01 -15.91 -10.21
N GLY A 270 2.75 -16.01 -10.62
CA GLY A 270 2.24 -15.34 -11.82
C GLY A 270 3.01 -15.75 -13.08
N GLU A 271 3.69 -14.80 -13.69
CA GLU A 271 4.50 -14.98 -14.91
C GLU A 271 6.01 -15.05 -14.63
N ALA A 272 6.44 -15.19 -13.36
CA ALA A 272 7.86 -15.27 -12.98
C ALA A 272 8.61 -16.41 -13.71
N PHE A 273 7.92 -17.52 -14.01
CA PHE A 273 8.49 -18.67 -14.73
C PHE A 273 9.07 -18.32 -16.12
N LYS A 274 8.69 -17.17 -16.69
CA LYS A 274 9.21 -16.68 -17.98
C LYS A 274 10.59 -16.03 -17.86
N PHE A 275 11.08 -15.80 -16.64
CA PHE A 275 12.35 -15.14 -16.34
C PHE A 275 13.20 -16.08 -15.49
N PRO A 276 14.23 -16.73 -16.05
CA PRO A 276 15.07 -17.70 -15.33
C PRO A 276 15.60 -17.18 -13.98
N GLU A 277 15.98 -15.90 -13.92
CA GLU A 277 16.48 -15.21 -12.74
C GLU A 277 15.43 -14.97 -11.65
N LEU A 278 14.13 -14.96 -11.99
CA LEU A 278 13.02 -14.88 -11.04
C LEU A 278 12.40 -16.25 -10.75
N ASN A 279 12.71 -17.28 -11.53
CA ASN A 279 12.09 -18.60 -11.40
C ASN A 279 12.73 -19.48 -10.30
N ARG A 280 13.13 -18.86 -9.19
CA ARG A 280 13.60 -19.56 -7.99
C ARG A 280 13.27 -18.76 -6.72
N PRO A 281 13.11 -19.40 -5.56
CA PRO A 281 13.06 -18.70 -4.28
C PRO A 281 14.34 -17.92 -3.98
N VAL A 282 14.24 -16.96 -3.05
CA VAL A 282 15.41 -16.30 -2.47
C VAL A 282 16.16 -17.28 -1.55
N SER A 283 17.48 -17.30 -1.62
CA SER A 283 18.31 -18.11 -0.72
C SER A 283 18.49 -17.42 0.63
N GLU A 284 18.73 -18.21 1.68
CA GLU A 284 19.05 -17.70 3.02
C GLU A 284 20.26 -16.74 2.98
N LYS A 285 21.29 -17.06 2.19
CA LYS A 285 22.48 -16.22 2.01
C LYS A 285 22.14 -14.84 1.43
N GLU A 286 21.26 -14.78 0.43
CA GLU A 286 20.80 -13.52 -0.16
C GLU A 286 20.02 -12.69 0.86
N PHE A 287 19.10 -13.32 1.60
CA PHE A 287 18.32 -12.65 2.63
C PHE A 287 19.20 -12.11 3.77
N LEU A 288 20.07 -12.95 4.34
CA LEU A 288 20.98 -12.56 5.43
C LEU A 288 21.93 -11.43 5.00
N LYS A 289 22.37 -11.40 3.74
CA LYS A 289 23.14 -10.28 3.19
C LYS A 289 22.37 -8.97 3.29
N VAL A 290 21.09 -8.95 2.91
CA VAL A 290 20.24 -7.75 2.99
C VAL A 290 20.03 -7.31 4.44
N ILE A 291 19.78 -8.25 5.36
CA ILE A 291 19.67 -7.96 6.80
C ILE A 291 20.96 -7.33 7.35
N GLN A 292 22.13 -7.87 6.99
CA GLN A 292 23.42 -7.32 7.42
C GLN A 292 23.65 -5.90 6.90
N ILE A 293 23.25 -5.60 5.65
CA ILE A 293 23.31 -4.25 5.09
C ILE A 293 22.41 -3.31 5.89
N ALA A 294 21.17 -3.71 6.19
CA ALA A 294 20.24 -2.89 6.95
C ALA A 294 20.78 -2.55 8.35
N LYS A 295 21.34 -3.55 9.06
CA LYS A 295 22.00 -3.35 10.35
C LYS A 295 23.20 -2.40 10.28
N LYS A 296 24.07 -2.53 9.26
CA LYS A 296 25.21 -1.62 9.03
C LYS A 296 24.79 -0.18 8.77
N LEU A 297 23.61 0.02 8.17
CA LEU A 297 23.04 1.34 7.91
C LEU A 297 22.30 1.92 9.13
N GLY A 298 22.19 1.16 10.23
CA GLY A 298 21.55 1.58 11.47
C GLY A 298 20.03 1.40 11.51
N LEU A 299 19.46 0.65 10.57
CA LEU A 299 18.05 0.26 10.61
C LEU A 299 17.90 -0.93 11.56
N THR A 300 16.90 -0.90 12.44
CA THR A 300 16.77 -1.89 13.54
C THR A 300 15.35 -2.39 13.79
N ARG A 301 14.32 -1.75 13.22
CA ARG A 301 12.91 -2.06 13.49
C ARG A 301 12.29 -2.85 12.34
N GLY A 302 11.47 -3.85 12.68
CA GLY A 302 10.69 -4.63 11.70
C GLY A 302 11.39 -5.84 11.10
N PHE A 303 12.62 -6.14 11.53
CA PHE A 303 13.30 -7.37 11.11
C PHE A 303 12.70 -8.56 11.83
N ILE A 304 11.90 -9.34 11.12
CA ILE A 304 11.43 -10.63 11.59
C ILE A 304 12.55 -11.64 11.30
N PRO A 305 13.05 -12.41 12.30
CA PRO A 305 13.99 -13.49 12.04
C PRO A 305 13.40 -14.46 11.00
N PRO A 306 14.21 -15.01 10.08
CA PRO A 306 13.74 -16.13 9.27
C PRO A 306 13.43 -17.29 10.23
N PHE A 307 12.28 -17.94 10.03
CA PHE A 307 11.90 -19.17 10.75
C PHE A 307 12.98 -20.24 10.61
#